data_AF-A0A385Z028-F1
#
_entry.id   AF-A0A385Z028-F1
#
_cell.length_a   1.000
_cell.length_b   1.000
_cell.length_c   1.000
_cell.angle_alpha   90.00
_cell.angle_beta   90.00
_cell.angle_gamma   90.00
#
_symmetry.space_group_name_H-M   'P 1'
#
loop_
_entity.id
_entity.type
_entity.pdbx_description
1 polymer ?
#
loop_
_entity_poly.entity_id
_entity_poly.type
_entity_poly.pdbx_seq_one_letter_code
_entity_poly.pdbx_strand_id
1 'polypeptide(L)'
;MSRPAGLASPETPASGCTRPVFLYPLLLLLLLSTPLAAEPPPPSSLPPGVSRFIVTNSEFSVMHEMGHMLIAELDLPVLGREEDAADQIGFMSLYLLYAGLPANELDARLLDIIDFWRLEWQRPKPVAEQVPAWDSHPLDEQRYYNIACLVYGSNPDRLAWVPAVTGLPMGRALYCDQEFEQVRKAVAWIRDQHRRAAIQGRPQIQVIYETPPGGFPDAELLIAQLRANDTLEILARRIGELFAPPRALILRMTGCGMPDAWYSLEARELTFCYERLRHFRELGETLPRLQQPATAVQCSAPPDEGGLTAPAC
;
A
#
# COMPACT_ATOMS: atom_id res chain seq x y z
N MET A 1 12.20 45.93 57.55
CA MET A 1 12.41 46.39 58.95
C MET A 1 11.11 46.23 59.72
N SER A 2 11.20 45.72 60.95
CA SER A 2 10.35 46.00 62.13
C SER A 2 8.81 45.98 62.07
N ARG A 3 8.23 45.01 62.81
CA ARG A 3 6.96 45.12 63.60
C ARG A 3 6.99 46.34 64.56
N PRO A 4 5.85 46.92 65.04
CA PRO A 4 5.00 46.42 66.17
C PRO A 4 3.48 46.76 66.00
N ALA A 5 2.58 46.73 67.00
CA ALA A 5 2.15 45.66 67.95
C ALA A 5 0.83 46.09 68.68
N GLY A 6 0.08 45.16 69.30
CA GLY A 6 -1.11 45.43 70.15
C GLY A 6 -2.19 44.34 70.06
N LEU A 7 -2.52 43.56 71.11
CA LEU A 7 -3.40 43.88 72.28
C LEU A 7 -4.90 43.81 71.91
N ALA A 8 -5.81 43.13 72.64
CA ALA A 8 -5.72 42.33 73.88
C ALA A 8 -6.86 41.28 73.99
N SER A 9 -6.81 40.45 75.05
CA SER A 9 -7.73 39.35 75.45
C SER A 9 -9.06 39.83 76.10
N PRO A 10 -9.88 39.01 76.80
CA PRO A 10 -10.08 37.54 76.82
C PRO A 10 -11.58 37.12 76.78
N GLU A 11 -11.91 35.81 76.75
CA GLU A 11 -12.97 35.24 77.61
C GLU A 11 -12.91 33.69 77.71
N THR A 12 -13.60 33.13 78.72
CA THR A 12 -13.35 31.82 79.35
C THR A 12 -14.36 30.71 78.96
N PRO A 13 -14.13 29.43 79.34
CA PRO A 13 -14.60 28.29 78.53
C PRO A 13 -15.94 27.68 78.95
N ALA A 14 -16.53 26.87 78.07
CA ALA A 14 -17.57 25.91 78.43
C ALA A 14 -17.51 24.61 77.60
N SER A 15 -17.64 23.49 78.33
CA SER A 15 -18.30 22.24 77.92
C SER A 15 -17.76 21.45 76.72
N GLY A 16 -17.10 20.35 77.05
CA GLY A 16 -16.63 19.36 76.09
C GLY A 16 -17.73 18.66 75.27
N CYS A 17 -17.30 18.19 74.11
CA CYS A 17 -17.89 17.06 73.41
C CYS A 17 -16.76 16.23 72.80
N THR A 18 -16.67 14.97 73.23
CA THR A 18 -15.72 13.99 72.71
C THR A 18 -16.04 13.68 71.25
N ARG A 19 -15.06 13.85 70.35
CA ARG A 19 -15.10 13.31 68.99
C ARG A 19 -14.03 12.23 68.84
N PRO A 20 -14.35 11.08 68.22
CA PRO A 20 -13.44 9.94 68.15
C PRO A 20 -12.26 10.20 67.23
N VAL A 21 -11.10 9.66 67.59
CA VAL A 21 -9.91 9.61 66.74
C VAL A 21 -10.19 8.62 65.60
N PHE A 22 -10.38 9.13 64.39
CA PHE A 22 -10.30 8.29 63.20
C PHE A 22 -8.84 7.96 62.92
N LEU A 23 -8.41 6.76 63.31
CA LEU A 23 -7.20 6.16 62.74
C LEU A 23 -7.44 5.97 61.23
N TYR A 24 -6.64 6.65 60.40
CA TYR A 24 -6.49 6.25 59.01
C TYR A 24 -5.83 4.87 58.97
N PRO A 25 -6.45 3.84 58.37
CA PRO A 25 -5.73 2.62 58.05
C PRO A 25 -4.74 2.95 56.93
N LEU A 26 -3.46 2.73 57.18
CA LEU A 26 -2.41 2.80 56.17
C LEU A 26 -2.63 1.63 55.18
N LEU A 27 -3.45 1.85 54.14
CA LEU A 27 -3.79 0.79 53.21
C LEU A 27 -2.55 0.43 52.37
N LEU A 28 -2.07 -0.79 52.57
CA LEU A 28 -0.91 -1.33 51.89
C LEU A 28 -1.16 -1.36 50.37
N LEU A 29 -0.45 -0.54 49.59
CA LEU A 29 -0.43 -0.67 48.13
C LEU A 29 0.35 -1.93 47.75
N LEU A 30 -0.35 -3.06 47.76
CA LEU A 30 0.09 -4.27 47.08
C LEU A 30 0.05 -4.00 45.58
N LEU A 31 1.22 -3.80 45.00
CA LEU A 31 1.42 -3.71 43.56
C LEU A 31 0.88 -4.98 42.90
N LEU A 32 -0.25 -4.84 42.20
CA LEU A 32 -0.72 -5.85 41.26
C LEU A 32 0.22 -5.83 40.06
N SER A 33 1.30 -6.60 40.17
CA SER A 33 2.18 -6.95 39.05
C SER A 33 1.41 -7.82 38.07
N THR A 34 0.52 -7.22 37.27
CA THR A 34 0.00 -7.89 36.08
C THR A 34 1.19 -8.22 35.19
N PRO A 35 1.47 -9.50 34.88
CA PRO A 35 2.50 -9.81 33.93
C PRO A 35 2.11 -9.13 32.61
N LEU A 36 3.03 -8.33 32.06
CA LEU A 36 2.88 -7.84 30.70
C LEU A 36 2.75 -9.07 29.81
N ALA A 37 1.55 -9.31 29.29
CA ALA A 37 1.31 -10.45 28.43
C ALA A 37 2.24 -10.29 27.22
N ALA A 38 3.21 -11.19 27.08
CA ALA A 38 4.05 -11.22 25.92
C ALA A 38 3.13 -11.37 24.70
N GLU A 39 3.27 -10.46 23.74
CA GLU A 39 2.54 -10.52 22.49
C GLU A 39 2.77 -11.90 21.85
N PRO A 40 1.72 -12.61 21.39
CA PRO A 40 1.90 -13.92 20.82
C PRO A 40 2.89 -13.85 19.65
N PRO A 41 3.76 -14.88 19.47
CA PRO A 41 4.71 -14.87 18.37
C PRO A 41 3.97 -14.69 17.04
N PRO A 42 4.50 -13.89 16.10
CA PRO A 42 3.82 -13.61 14.84
C PRO A 42 3.52 -14.92 14.10
N PRO A 43 2.40 -15.00 13.38
CA PRO A 43 1.98 -16.22 12.70
C PRO A 43 3.05 -16.66 11.69
N SER A 44 3.33 -17.96 11.63
CA SER A 44 4.35 -18.54 10.76
C SER A 44 4.01 -18.50 9.26
N SER A 45 2.79 -18.07 8.91
CA SER A 45 2.31 -17.88 7.54
C SER A 45 1.20 -16.84 7.52
N LEU A 46 1.06 -16.13 6.39
CA LEU A 46 0.01 -15.14 6.19
C LEU A 46 -1.22 -15.78 5.51
N PRO A 47 -2.43 -15.20 5.69
CA PRO A 47 -3.60 -15.57 4.90
C PRO A 47 -3.32 -15.45 3.39
N PRO A 48 -3.78 -16.38 2.53
CA PRO A 48 -3.47 -16.35 1.10
C PRO A 48 -3.87 -15.05 0.39
N GLY A 49 -4.98 -14.41 0.82
CA GLY A 49 -5.39 -13.11 0.31
C GLY A 49 -4.41 -11.99 0.67
N VAL A 50 -3.95 -11.94 1.93
CA VAL A 50 -2.95 -10.97 2.40
C VAL A 50 -1.62 -11.18 1.67
N SER A 51 -1.17 -12.43 1.49
CA SER A 51 0.02 -12.75 0.68
C SER A 51 -0.12 -12.22 -0.77
N ARG A 52 -1.25 -12.47 -1.44
CA ARG A 52 -1.50 -11.98 -2.79
C ARG A 52 -1.52 -10.45 -2.84
N PHE A 53 -2.11 -9.78 -1.85
CA PHE A 53 -2.16 -8.32 -1.76
C PHE A 53 -0.77 -7.70 -1.61
N ILE A 54 0.11 -8.26 -0.77
CA ILE A 54 1.51 -7.83 -0.62
C ILE A 54 2.25 -8.00 -1.95
N VAL A 55 2.18 -9.18 -2.55
CA VAL A 55 2.85 -9.51 -3.82
C VAL A 55 2.39 -8.56 -4.93
N THR A 56 1.08 -8.42 -5.11
CA THR A 56 0.47 -7.63 -6.19
C THR A 56 0.81 -6.14 -6.09
N ASN A 57 0.76 -5.56 -4.89
CA ASN A 57 1.10 -4.14 -4.69
C ASN A 57 2.61 -3.89 -4.72
N SER A 58 3.42 -4.91 -4.45
CA SER A 58 4.87 -4.87 -4.70
C SER A 58 5.18 -4.87 -6.20
N GLU A 59 4.54 -5.77 -6.97
CA GLU A 59 4.64 -5.78 -8.43
C GLU A 59 4.17 -4.44 -9.01
N PHE A 60 3.03 -3.90 -8.56
CA PHE A 60 2.54 -2.59 -9.02
C PHE A 60 3.51 -1.44 -8.70
N SER A 61 4.05 -1.36 -7.47
CA SER A 61 4.98 -0.29 -7.10
C SER A 61 6.30 -0.39 -7.88
N VAL A 62 6.87 -1.58 -8.07
CA VAL A 62 8.05 -1.78 -8.95
C VAL A 62 7.73 -1.37 -10.38
N MET A 63 6.51 -1.61 -10.86
CA MET A 63 6.09 -1.24 -12.21
C MET A 63 5.82 0.27 -12.38
N HIS A 64 5.40 0.97 -11.33
CA HIS A 64 5.33 2.43 -11.28
C HIS A 64 6.73 3.05 -11.39
N GLU A 65 7.69 2.60 -10.57
CA GLU A 65 9.10 3.03 -10.65
C GLU A 65 9.75 2.68 -12.00
N MET A 66 9.37 1.55 -12.59
CA MET A 66 9.76 1.18 -13.96
C MET A 66 9.20 2.17 -14.99
N GLY A 67 8.07 2.81 -14.72
CA GLY A 67 7.51 3.91 -15.50
C GLY A 67 8.47 5.10 -15.57
N HIS A 68 8.89 5.65 -14.42
CA HIS A 68 9.91 6.70 -14.34
C HIS A 68 11.22 6.29 -15.02
N MET A 69 11.65 5.05 -14.82
CA MET A 69 12.84 4.51 -15.47
C MET A 69 12.70 4.47 -17.00
N LEU A 70 11.56 4.04 -17.55
CA LEU A 70 11.31 4.04 -18.99
C LEU A 70 11.25 5.46 -19.55
N ILE A 71 10.60 6.39 -18.85
CA ILE A 71 10.55 7.81 -19.23
C ILE A 71 11.96 8.38 -19.36
N ALA A 72 12.81 8.17 -18.36
CA ALA A 72 14.16 8.72 -18.31
C ALA A 72 15.19 8.01 -19.21
N GLU A 73 15.09 6.70 -19.40
CA GLU A 73 16.07 5.92 -20.21
C GLU A 73 15.73 5.92 -21.71
N LEU A 74 14.49 6.21 -22.08
CA LEU A 74 14.03 6.25 -23.47
C LEU A 74 13.72 7.68 -23.97
N ASP A 75 13.89 8.70 -23.12
CA ASP A 75 13.59 10.12 -23.39
C ASP A 75 12.13 10.32 -23.84
N LEU A 76 11.20 9.73 -23.09
CA LEU A 76 9.78 9.74 -23.46
C LEU A 76 9.15 11.13 -23.19
N PRO A 77 8.43 11.72 -24.16
CA PRO A 77 7.72 12.96 -23.94
C PRO A 77 6.51 12.72 -23.01
N VAL A 78 6.49 13.39 -21.87
CA VAL A 78 5.39 13.36 -20.89
C VAL A 78 4.53 14.62 -21.03
N LEU A 79 3.21 14.43 -21.04
CA LEU A 79 2.21 15.50 -20.97
C LEU A 79 1.34 15.26 -19.72
N GLY A 80 1.13 16.29 -18.90
CA GLY A 80 0.47 16.16 -17.60
C GLY A 80 1.50 15.97 -16.48
N ARG A 81 1.17 15.18 -15.46
CA ARG A 81 2.11 14.81 -14.38
C ARG A 81 2.85 13.54 -14.75
N GLU A 82 4.13 13.45 -14.39
CA GLU A 82 4.93 12.24 -14.61
C GLU A 82 4.40 11.03 -13.82
N GLU A 83 3.96 11.28 -12.59
CA GLU A 83 3.31 10.30 -11.69
C GLU A 83 2.09 9.60 -12.32
N ASP A 84 1.20 10.37 -12.97
CA ASP A 84 0.04 9.83 -13.68
C ASP A 84 0.48 8.95 -14.87
N ALA A 85 1.57 9.32 -15.55
CA ALA A 85 2.15 8.53 -16.64
C ALA A 85 2.86 7.26 -16.13
N ALA A 86 3.57 7.33 -15.00
CA ALA A 86 4.22 6.21 -14.34
C ALA A 86 3.19 5.17 -13.84
N ASP A 87 2.09 5.61 -13.23
CA ASP A 87 0.95 4.75 -12.87
C ASP A 87 0.33 4.06 -14.10
N GLN A 88 0.13 4.81 -15.18
CA GLN A 88 -0.46 4.28 -16.42
C GLN A 88 0.46 3.25 -17.10
N ILE A 89 1.75 3.56 -17.24
CA ILE A 89 2.77 2.66 -17.78
C ILE A 89 2.88 1.41 -16.91
N GLY A 90 2.95 1.59 -15.59
CA GLY A 90 3.09 0.51 -14.62
C GLY A 90 1.88 -0.43 -14.62
N PHE A 91 0.67 0.12 -14.46
CA PHE A 91 -0.60 -0.62 -14.50
C PHE A 91 -0.73 -1.44 -15.78
N MET A 92 -0.61 -0.79 -16.94
CA MET A 92 -0.85 -1.44 -18.23
C MET A 92 0.21 -2.50 -18.54
N SER A 93 1.46 -2.25 -18.17
CA SER A 93 2.52 -3.23 -18.33
C SER A 93 2.29 -4.44 -17.42
N LEU A 94 1.89 -4.23 -16.16
CA LEU A 94 1.53 -5.32 -15.25
C LEU A 94 0.29 -6.11 -15.73
N TYR A 95 -0.73 -5.42 -16.22
CA TYR A 95 -1.92 -6.03 -16.81
C TYR A 95 -1.56 -6.93 -18.01
N LEU A 96 -0.66 -6.49 -18.88
CA LEU A 96 -0.16 -7.29 -20.01
C LEU A 96 0.65 -8.52 -19.54
N LEU A 97 1.37 -8.42 -18.43
CA LEU A 97 2.07 -9.55 -17.81
C LEU A 97 1.10 -10.57 -17.19
N TYR A 98 -0.02 -10.11 -16.65
CA TYR A 98 -1.09 -10.93 -16.07
C TYR A 98 -2.03 -11.59 -17.10
N ALA A 99 -1.90 -11.30 -18.40
CA ALA A 99 -2.82 -11.77 -19.44
C ALA A 99 -2.95 -13.30 -19.58
N GLY A 100 -2.06 -14.09 -18.95
CA GLY A 100 -2.13 -15.56 -18.89
C GLY A 100 -2.67 -16.14 -17.58
N LEU A 101 -3.09 -15.31 -16.62
CA LEU A 101 -3.63 -15.78 -15.34
C LEU A 101 -5.09 -16.27 -15.48
N PRO A 102 -5.55 -17.20 -14.63
CA PRO A 102 -6.97 -17.50 -14.47
C PRO A 102 -7.77 -16.24 -14.16
N ALA A 103 -8.98 -16.12 -14.71
CA ALA A 103 -9.78 -14.89 -14.62
C ALA A 103 -10.04 -14.45 -13.17
N ASN A 104 -10.28 -15.39 -12.26
CA ASN A 104 -10.47 -15.11 -10.82
C ASN A 104 -9.21 -14.59 -10.12
N GLU A 105 -8.02 -15.06 -10.52
CA GLU A 105 -6.75 -14.56 -9.99
C GLU A 105 -6.42 -13.17 -10.57
N LEU A 106 -6.68 -12.96 -11.86
CA LEU A 106 -6.57 -11.63 -12.49
C LEU A 106 -7.50 -10.62 -11.80
N ASP A 107 -8.80 -10.92 -11.68
CA ASP A 107 -9.78 -10.02 -11.08
C ASP A 107 -9.46 -9.71 -9.62
N ALA A 108 -8.99 -10.70 -8.86
CA ALA A 108 -8.60 -10.50 -7.46
C ALA A 108 -7.33 -9.65 -7.33
N ARG A 109 -6.34 -9.78 -8.24
CA ARG A 109 -5.16 -8.91 -8.28
C ARG A 109 -5.51 -7.48 -8.67
N LEU A 110 -6.36 -7.29 -9.67
CA LEU A 110 -6.81 -5.94 -10.07
C LEU A 110 -7.55 -5.25 -8.91
N LEU A 111 -8.37 -6.00 -8.16
CA LEU A 111 -9.02 -5.48 -6.95
C LEU A 111 -8.02 -5.17 -5.81
N ASP A 112 -6.97 -5.98 -5.64
CA ASP A 112 -5.93 -5.72 -4.63
C ASP A 112 -5.14 -4.42 -4.90
N ILE A 113 -4.94 -4.02 -6.17
CA ILE A 113 -4.33 -2.73 -6.53
C ILE A 113 -5.29 -1.57 -6.22
N ILE A 114 -6.58 -1.72 -6.57
CA ILE A 114 -7.61 -0.70 -6.26
C ILE A 114 -7.73 -0.50 -4.74
N ASP A 115 -7.82 -1.60 -3.99
CA ASP A 115 -8.00 -1.54 -2.54
C ASP A 115 -6.80 -0.94 -1.82
N PHE A 116 -5.57 -1.12 -2.32
CA PHE A 116 -4.41 -0.40 -1.78
C PHE A 116 -4.59 1.12 -1.87
N TRP A 117 -4.94 1.66 -3.05
CA TRP A 117 -5.17 3.10 -3.19
C TRP A 117 -6.38 3.59 -2.39
N ARG A 118 -7.41 2.76 -2.23
CA ARG A 118 -8.56 3.06 -1.36
C ARG A 118 -8.14 3.19 0.10
N LEU A 119 -7.33 2.25 0.58
CA LEU A 119 -6.85 2.22 1.95
C LEU A 119 -5.83 3.35 2.22
N GLU A 120 -4.95 3.64 1.26
CA GLU A 120 -4.09 4.82 1.34
C GLU A 120 -4.93 6.09 1.46
N TRP A 121 -5.89 6.32 0.57
CA TRP A 121 -6.75 7.51 0.64
C TRP A 121 -7.50 7.61 1.98
N GLN A 122 -8.05 6.50 2.48
CA GLN A 122 -8.92 6.48 3.66
C GLN A 122 -8.18 6.43 5.00
N ARG A 123 -6.89 6.03 5.07
CA ARG A 123 -6.16 5.97 6.34
C ARG A 123 -5.89 7.37 6.89
N PRO A 124 -5.97 7.59 8.22
CA PRO A 124 -5.50 8.81 8.84
C PRO A 124 -4.01 9.02 8.55
N LYS A 125 -3.65 10.16 7.94
CA LYS A 125 -2.26 10.55 7.69
C LYS A 125 -1.83 11.75 8.55
N PRO A 126 -0.63 11.74 9.16
CA PRO A 126 -0.06 12.96 9.73
C PRO A 126 0.17 13.99 8.61
N VAL A 127 0.22 15.29 8.95
CA VAL A 127 0.33 16.38 7.96
C VAL A 127 1.55 16.22 7.04
N ALA A 128 2.65 15.63 7.51
CA ALA A 128 3.85 15.38 6.73
C ALA A 128 3.70 14.30 5.63
N GLU A 129 2.66 13.45 5.71
CA GLU A 129 2.34 12.42 4.70
C GLU A 129 1.15 12.83 3.82
N GLN A 130 0.53 13.99 4.05
CA GLN A 130 -0.60 14.44 3.24
C GLN A 130 -0.09 15.11 1.97
N VAL A 131 -0.42 14.55 0.80
CA VAL A 131 -0.11 15.14 -0.50
C VAL A 131 -0.86 16.48 -0.66
N PRO A 132 -0.16 17.63 -0.79
CA PRO A 132 -0.83 18.89 -1.03
C PRO A 132 -1.32 18.99 -2.48
N ALA A 133 -2.39 19.74 -2.72
CA ALA A 133 -3.03 19.81 -4.05
C ALA A 133 -2.17 20.47 -5.18
N TRP A 134 -1.00 21.00 -4.84
CA TRP A 134 -0.02 21.60 -5.75
C TRP A 134 1.27 20.76 -5.90
N ASP A 135 1.30 19.56 -5.33
CA ASP A 135 2.42 18.63 -5.48
C ASP A 135 2.53 18.08 -6.91
N SER A 136 3.70 17.51 -7.25
CA SER A 136 3.84 16.68 -8.45
C SER A 136 3.07 15.37 -8.31
N HIS A 137 2.91 14.87 -7.09
CA HIS A 137 2.11 13.68 -6.80
C HIS A 137 0.60 14.00 -6.85
N PRO A 138 -0.21 13.19 -7.56
CA PRO A 138 -1.67 13.25 -7.45
C PRO A 138 -2.12 12.84 -6.05
N LEU A 139 -3.27 13.37 -5.62
CA LEU A 139 -3.92 12.96 -4.38
C LEU A 139 -4.24 11.45 -4.44
N ASP A 140 -4.20 10.75 -3.30
CA ASP A 140 -4.50 9.31 -3.24
C ASP A 140 -5.90 8.98 -3.80
N GLU A 141 -6.88 9.86 -3.57
CA GLU A 141 -8.22 9.76 -4.16
C GLU A 141 -8.20 9.82 -5.70
N GLN A 142 -7.32 10.65 -6.29
CA GLN A 142 -7.16 10.74 -7.74
C GLN A 142 -6.50 9.47 -8.28
N ARG A 143 -5.45 8.94 -7.62
CA ARG A 143 -4.81 7.66 -7.99
C ARG A 143 -5.82 6.52 -7.91
N TYR A 144 -6.58 6.46 -6.82
CA TYR A 144 -7.66 5.49 -6.61
C TYR A 144 -8.67 5.47 -7.76
N TYR A 145 -9.29 6.61 -8.09
CA TYR A 145 -10.30 6.64 -9.17
C TYR A 145 -9.69 6.46 -10.56
N ASN A 146 -8.44 6.89 -10.79
CA ASN A 146 -7.74 6.64 -12.06
C ASN A 146 -7.45 5.15 -12.26
N ILE A 147 -6.90 4.47 -11.25
CA ILE A 147 -6.63 3.02 -11.31
C ILE A 147 -7.93 2.21 -11.37
N ALA A 148 -8.95 2.55 -10.58
CA ALA A 148 -10.26 1.90 -10.65
C ALA A 148 -10.91 2.05 -12.04
N CYS A 149 -10.72 3.21 -12.69
CA CYS A 149 -11.16 3.45 -14.05
C CYS A 149 -10.39 2.56 -15.05
N LEU A 150 -9.05 2.51 -15.00
CA LEU A 150 -8.26 1.64 -15.88
C LEU A 150 -8.58 0.14 -15.69
N VAL A 151 -8.83 -0.31 -14.45
CA VAL A 151 -9.29 -1.67 -14.18
C VAL A 151 -10.66 -1.92 -14.81
N TYR A 152 -11.67 -1.09 -14.52
CA TYR A 152 -13.01 -1.27 -15.08
C TYR A 152 -12.99 -1.24 -16.62
N GLY A 153 -12.28 -0.27 -17.20
CA GLY A 153 -12.10 -0.11 -18.64
C GLY A 153 -11.40 -1.28 -19.35
N SER A 154 -10.65 -2.10 -18.62
CA SER A 154 -9.98 -3.27 -19.19
C SER A 154 -10.94 -4.36 -19.70
N ASN A 155 -12.10 -4.49 -19.05
CA ASN A 155 -13.20 -5.36 -19.48
C ASN A 155 -14.51 -4.97 -18.74
N PRO A 156 -15.25 -3.94 -19.22
CA PRO A 156 -16.45 -3.45 -18.55
C PRO A 156 -17.54 -4.51 -18.35
N ASP A 157 -17.67 -5.45 -19.29
CA ASP A 157 -18.66 -6.54 -19.20
C ASP A 157 -18.35 -7.53 -18.06
N ARG A 158 -17.09 -7.97 -17.93
CA ARG A 158 -16.66 -8.86 -16.83
C ARG A 158 -16.60 -8.15 -15.49
N LEU A 159 -16.26 -6.86 -15.51
CA LEU A 159 -15.99 -6.04 -14.34
C LEU A 159 -17.14 -5.09 -13.97
N ALA A 160 -18.36 -5.38 -14.42
CA ALA A 160 -19.57 -4.60 -14.12
C ALA A 160 -19.84 -4.40 -12.61
N TRP A 161 -19.27 -5.23 -11.74
CA TRP A 161 -19.31 -5.10 -10.29
C TRP A 161 -18.35 -4.03 -9.72
N VAL A 162 -17.29 -3.65 -10.46
CA VAL A 162 -16.26 -2.72 -9.98
C VAL A 162 -16.83 -1.37 -9.58
N PRO A 163 -17.69 -0.68 -10.37
CA PRO A 163 -18.24 0.61 -9.95
C PRO A 163 -19.07 0.54 -8.66
N ALA A 164 -19.79 -0.57 -8.45
CA ALA A 164 -20.62 -0.75 -7.25
C ALA A 164 -19.79 -0.94 -5.97
N VAL A 165 -18.67 -1.69 -6.02
CA VAL A 165 -17.82 -1.91 -4.84
C VAL A 165 -16.80 -0.80 -4.60
N THR A 166 -16.40 -0.07 -5.66
CA THR A 166 -15.42 1.02 -5.56
C THR A 166 -16.07 2.39 -5.33
N GLY A 167 -17.36 2.54 -5.62
CA GLY A 167 -18.01 3.84 -5.68
C GLY A 167 -17.58 4.70 -6.87
N LEU A 168 -16.90 4.13 -7.88
CA LEU A 168 -16.54 4.82 -9.13
C LEU A 168 -17.81 5.45 -9.75
N PRO A 169 -17.92 6.78 -9.85
CA PRO A 169 -19.14 7.42 -10.33
C PRO A 169 -19.45 7.00 -11.76
N MET A 170 -20.71 6.69 -12.08
CA MET A 170 -21.10 6.26 -13.45
C MET A 170 -20.66 7.27 -14.53
N GLY A 171 -20.69 8.57 -14.23
CA GLY A 171 -20.20 9.61 -15.15
C GLY A 171 -18.69 9.52 -15.47
N ARG A 172 -17.88 8.96 -14.56
CA ARG A 172 -16.46 8.62 -14.79
C ARG A 172 -16.35 7.30 -15.54
N ALA A 173 -17.11 6.29 -15.12
CA ALA A 173 -17.10 4.93 -15.67
C ALA A 173 -17.36 4.87 -17.19
N LEU A 174 -18.20 5.78 -17.71
CA LEU A 174 -18.57 5.88 -19.14
C LEU A 174 -17.41 6.12 -20.14
N TYR A 175 -16.22 6.51 -19.67
CA TYR A 175 -15.06 6.80 -20.52
C TYR A 175 -13.86 5.89 -20.23
N CYS A 176 -14.00 4.95 -19.30
CA CYS A 176 -12.89 4.17 -18.78
C CYS A 176 -12.33 3.16 -19.79
N ASP A 177 -13.17 2.62 -20.67
CA ASP A 177 -12.77 1.76 -21.80
C ASP A 177 -11.86 2.52 -22.78
N GLN A 178 -12.21 3.78 -23.08
CA GLN A 178 -11.45 4.67 -23.95
C GLN A 178 -10.11 5.06 -23.32
N GLU A 179 -10.08 5.34 -22.01
CA GLU A 179 -8.82 5.63 -21.28
C GLU A 179 -7.93 4.39 -21.16
N PHE A 180 -8.48 3.22 -20.88
CA PHE A 180 -7.73 1.96 -20.92
C PHE A 180 -7.10 1.72 -22.30
N GLU A 181 -7.87 1.91 -23.38
CA GLU A 181 -7.36 1.79 -24.75
C GLU A 181 -6.29 2.85 -25.07
N GLN A 182 -6.45 4.09 -24.60
CA GLN A 182 -5.46 5.16 -24.75
C GLN A 182 -4.13 4.77 -24.09
N VAL A 183 -4.15 4.28 -22.85
CA VAL A 183 -2.95 3.81 -22.15
C VAL A 183 -2.36 2.57 -22.84
N ARG A 184 -3.20 1.62 -23.26
CA ARG A 184 -2.77 0.40 -23.97
C ARG A 184 -2.04 0.76 -25.27
N LYS A 185 -2.55 1.73 -26.00
CA LYS A 185 -1.94 2.27 -27.23
C LYS A 185 -0.61 2.97 -26.94
N ALA A 186 -0.51 3.77 -25.87
CA ALA A 186 0.72 4.44 -25.48
C ALA A 186 1.83 3.44 -25.12
N VAL A 187 1.54 2.46 -24.25
CA VAL A 187 2.50 1.42 -23.85
C VAL A 187 2.87 0.50 -25.03
N ALA A 188 1.93 0.18 -25.92
CA ALA A 188 2.24 -0.53 -27.15
C ALA A 188 3.17 0.27 -28.09
N TRP A 189 2.98 1.59 -28.20
CA TRP A 189 3.87 2.47 -28.97
C TRP A 189 5.28 2.51 -28.37
N ILE A 190 5.42 2.69 -27.04
CA ILE A 190 6.73 2.65 -26.35
C ILE A 190 7.43 1.33 -26.66
N ARG A 191 6.74 0.21 -26.46
CA ARG A 191 7.28 -1.14 -26.75
C ARG A 191 7.71 -1.27 -28.21
N ASP A 192 6.91 -0.82 -29.16
CA ASP A 192 7.16 -1.08 -30.58
C ASP A 192 8.17 -0.10 -31.22
N GLN A 193 8.33 1.13 -30.70
CA GLN A 193 9.43 2.03 -31.11
C GLN A 193 10.77 1.63 -30.49
N HIS A 194 10.78 1.23 -29.22
CA HIS A 194 12.01 0.93 -28.48
C HIS A 194 12.36 -0.57 -28.49
N ARG A 195 11.63 -1.38 -29.27
CA ARG A 195 11.94 -2.78 -29.59
C ARG A 195 13.23 -2.90 -30.40
N ARG A 196 14.36 -2.81 -29.70
CA ARG A 196 15.68 -3.16 -30.26
C ARG A 196 15.62 -4.60 -30.76
N ALA A 197 16.09 -4.83 -32.00
CA ALA A 197 16.35 -6.18 -32.48
C ALA A 197 17.20 -6.91 -31.43
N ALA A 198 16.82 -8.14 -31.07
CA ALA A 198 17.34 -8.81 -29.87
C ALA A 198 18.84 -9.10 -29.99
N ILE A 199 19.68 -8.15 -29.57
CA ILE A 199 21.13 -8.31 -29.49
C ILE A 199 21.41 -9.42 -28.46
N GLN A 200 22.28 -10.37 -28.84
CA GLN A 200 22.74 -11.42 -27.93
C GLN A 200 23.42 -10.78 -26.72
N GLY A 201 23.07 -11.24 -25.51
CA GLY A 201 23.50 -10.59 -24.26
C GLY A 201 22.63 -9.39 -23.86
N ARG A 202 21.29 -9.55 -23.88
CA ARG A 202 20.35 -8.55 -23.34
C ARG A 202 20.79 -8.12 -21.93
N PRO A 203 20.89 -6.82 -21.65
CA PRO A 203 21.11 -6.35 -20.29
C PRO A 203 19.94 -6.79 -19.41
N GLN A 204 20.24 -7.41 -18.27
CA GLN A 204 19.22 -7.87 -17.33
C GLN A 204 19.00 -6.81 -16.24
N ILE A 205 17.76 -6.72 -15.77
CA ILE A 205 17.45 -6.09 -14.48
C ILE A 205 17.83 -7.13 -13.42
N GLN A 206 18.86 -6.84 -12.63
CA GLN A 206 19.32 -7.72 -11.56
C GLN A 206 18.58 -7.37 -10.27
N VAL A 207 17.90 -8.35 -9.67
CA VAL A 207 17.32 -8.19 -8.33
C VAL A 207 18.41 -8.46 -7.29
N ILE A 208 18.60 -7.54 -6.35
CA ILE A 208 19.55 -7.63 -5.24
C ILE A 208 18.78 -7.44 -3.94
N TYR A 209 18.94 -8.37 -3.00
CA TYR A 209 18.38 -8.23 -1.66
C TYR A 209 19.51 -8.00 -0.66
N GLU A 210 19.50 -6.86 0.00
CA GLU A 210 20.41 -6.57 1.09
C GLU A 210 19.91 -7.19 2.39
N THR A 211 20.81 -7.38 3.37
CA THR A 211 20.43 -7.86 4.70
C THR A 211 19.46 -6.85 5.34
N PRO A 212 18.25 -7.26 5.78
CA PRO A 212 17.32 -6.36 6.45
C PRO A 212 17.94 -5.73 7.70
N PRO A 213 17.62 -4.47 8.01
CA PRO A 213 18.16 -3.80 9.20
C PRO A 213 17.67 -4.48 10.48
N GLY A 214 18.50 -4.39 11.52
CA GLY A 214 18.10 -4.84 12.87
C GLY A 214 16.86 -4.07 13.35
N GLY A 215 15.90 -4.78 13.94
CA GLY A 215 14.60 -4.21 14.32
C GLY A 215 13.49 -4.41 13.29
N PHE A 216 13.71 -5.21 12.24
CA PHE A 216 12.70 -5.63 11.28
C PHE A 216 12.33 -7.13 11.48
N PRO A 217 11.58 -7.50 12.55
CA PRO A 217 11.43 -8.90 13.00
C PRO A 217 10.64 -9.80 12.04
N ASP A 218 9.87 -9.20 11.15
CA ASP A 218 8.99 -9.83 10.16
C ASP A 218 9.60 -9.84 8.74
N ALA A 219 10.86 -9.41 8.58
CA ALA A 219 11.51 -9.28 7.27
C ALA A 219 11.53 -10.60 6.52
N GLU A 220 11.94 -11.68 7.18
CA GLU A 220 12.08 -12.99 6.54
C GLU A 220 10.74 -13.51 6.00
N LEU A 221 9.65 -13.35 6.76
CA LEU A 221 8.30 -13.75 6.35
C LEU A 221 7.81 -12.94 5.14
N LEU A 222 8.05 -11.63 5.13
CA LEU A 222 7.60 -10.72 4.07
C LEU A 222 8.43 -10.89 2.79
N ILE A 223 9.75 -10.99 2.91
CA ILE A 223 10.67 -11.24 1.79
C ILE A 223 10.43 -12.63 1.18
N ALA A 224 10.06 -13.63 2.00
CA ALA A 224 9.68 -14.94 1.50
C ALA A 224 8.45 -14.91 0.58
N GLN A 225 7.52 -13.94 0.73
CA GLN A 225 6.38 -13.82 -0.20
C GLN A 225 6.83 -13.52 -1.64
N LEU A 226 7.91 -12.75 -1.79
CA LEU A 226 8.50 -12.42 -3.08
C LEU A 226 9.44 -13.53 -3.57
N ARG A 227 10.37 -13.98 -2.72
CA ARG A 227 11.38 -14.98 -3.10
C ARG A 227 10.83 -16.37 -3.37
N ALA A 228 9.77 -16.81 -2.69
CA ALA A 228 9.27 -18.19 -2.83
C ALA A 228 8.75 -18.51 -4.24
N ASN A 229 8.43 -17.49 -5.04
CA ASN A 229 7.93 -17.63 -6.41
C ASN A 229 8.82 -16.92 -7.44
N ASP A 230 10.05 -16.50 -7.06
CA ASP A 230 10.92 -15.65 -7.89
C ASP A 230 10.20 -14.41 -8.43
N THR A 231 9.31 -13.80 -7.63
CA THR A 231 8.33 -12.79 -8.11
C THR A 231 9.02 -11.62 -8.81
N LEU A 232 9.99 -11.00 -8.15
CA LEU A 232 10.67 -9.82 -8.68
C LEU A 232 11.62 -10.18 -9.82
N GLU A 233 12.17 -11.39 -9.82
CA GLU A 233 13.10 -11.91 -10.82
C GLU A 233 12.36 -12.29 -12.12
N ILE A 234 11.17 -12.89 -12.01
CA ILE A 234 10.25 -13.13 -13.11
C ILE A 234 9.78 -11.79 -13.69
N LEU A 235 9.39 -10.85 -12.84
CA LEU A 235 8.95 -9.50 -13.22
C LEU A 235 10.07 -8.77 -13.98
N ALA A 236 11.25 -8.63 -13.37
CA ALA A 236 12.46 -8.05 -13.94
C ALA A 236 12.83 -8.65 -15.31
N ARG A 237 12.81 -9.99 -15.42
CA ARG A 237 13.09 -10.68 -16.68
C ARG A 237 12.05 -10.37 -17.75
N ARG A 238 10.75 -10.43 -17.43
CA ARG A 238 9.69 -10.16 -18.41
C ARG A 238 9.68 -8.69 -18.85
N ILE A 239 9.97 -7.73 -17.96
CA ILE A 239 10.17 -6.31 -18.32
C ILE A 239 11.35 -6.16 -19.28
N GLY A 240 12.49 -6.79 -18.98
CA GLY A 240 13.66 -6.80 -19.86
C GLY A 240 13.39 -7.42 -21.24
N GLU A 241 12.45 -8.38 -21.32
CA GLU A 241 11.96 -8.96 -22.57
C GLU A 241 10.98 -8.03 -23.33
N LEU A 242 10.14 -7.27 -22.62
CA LEU A 242 9.16 -6.34 -23.20
C LEU A 242 9.82 -5.07 -23.76
N PHE A 243 10.64 -4.39 -22.96
CA PHE A 243 11.15 -3.05 -23.26
C PHE A 243 12.62 -2.98 -23.67
N ALA A 244 13.40 -4.05 -23.44
CA ALA A 244 14.82 -4.13 -23.79
C ALA A 244 15.62 -2.87 -23.38
N PRO A 245 15.71 -2.56 -22.07
CA PRO A 245 16.31 -1.33 -21.57
C PRO A 245 17.74 -1.12 -22.10
N PRO A 246 18.20 0.14 -22.26
CA PRO A 246 19.41 0.44 -23.01
C PRO A 246 20.70 -0.10 -22.38
N ARG A 247 20.66 -0.50 -21.11
CA ARG A 247 21.77 -0.95 -20.25
C ARG A 247 21.23 -1.84 -19.12
N ALA A 248 22.13 -2.45 -18.36
CA ALA A 248 21.76 -3.23 -17.18
C ALA A 248 21.34 -2.31 -16.02
N LEU A 249 20.49 -2.84 -15.16
CA LEU A 249 19.79 -2.11 -14.11
C LEU A 249 19.77 -2.96 -12.84
N ILE A 250 19.65 -2.31 -11.68
CA ILE A 250 19.49 -2.97 -10.39
C ILE A 250 18.08 -2.66 -9.87
N LEU A 251 17.41 -3.69 -9.35
CA LEU A 251 16.28 -3.58 -8.44
C LEU A 251 16.76 -4.01 -7.06
N ARG A 252 16.98 -3.03 -6.18
CA ARG A 252 17.55 -3.22 -4.84
C ARG A 252 16.43 -3.29 -3.81
N MET A 253 16.33 -4.40 -3.10
CA MET A 253 15.56 -4.49 -1.87
C MET A 253 16.46 -4.21 -0.67
N THR A 254 16.10 -3.21 0.14
CA THR A 254 16.86 -2.80 1.33
C THR A 254 15.95 -2.20 2.41
N GLY A 255 16.50 -1.88 3.58
CA GLY A 255 15.78 -1.15 4.62
C GLY A 255 15.97 0.35 4.48
N CYS A 256 14.87 1.10 4.44
CA CYS A 256 14.90 2.56 4.21
C CYS A 256 14.51 3.39 5.43
N GLY A 257 13.91 2.77 6.46
CA GLY A 257 13.27 3.46 7.58
C GLY A 257 11.89 4.06 7.28
N MET A 258 11.39 3.94 6.04
CA MET A 258 10.08 4.42 5.59
C MET A 258 9.51 3.53 4.47
N PRO A 259 8.16 3.37 4.36
CA PRO A 259 7.52 2.41 3.47
C PRO A 259 7.44 2.92 2.02
N ASP A 260 8.58 2.93 1.34
CA ASP A 260 8.73 3.61 0.05
C ASP A 260 9.30 2.72 -1.09
N ALA A 261 9.31 3.27 -2.30
CA ALA A 261 10.07 2.80 -3.45
C ALA A 261 10.45 4.01 -4.31
N TRP A 262 11.56 3.95 -5.04
CA TRP A 262 11.93 5.02 -5.98
C TRP A 262 12.87 4.52 -7.08
N TYR A 263 12.80 5.14 -8.25
CA TYR A 263 13.84 5.12 -9.27
C TYR A 263 14.82 6.29 -9.11
N SER A 264 16.12 6.01 -9.00
CA SER A 264 17.15 7.05 -8.94
C SER A 264 17.73 7.36 -10.33
N LEU A 265 17.62 8.63 -10.76
CA LEU A 265 18.31 9.13 -11.96
C LEU A 265 19.83 9.26 -11.81
N GLU A 266 20.35 9.30 -10.58
CA GLU A 266 21.78 9.40 -10.30
C GLU A 266 22.41 8.01 -10.17
N ALA A 267 21.93 7.21 -9.22
CA ALA A 267 22.41 5.85 -8.99
C ALA A 267 21.93 4.85 -10.07
N ARG A 268 20.94 5.25 -10.89
CA ARG A 268 20.48 4.53 -12.07
C ARG A 268 19.95 3.12 -11.76
N GLU A 269 19.36 2.99 -10.57
CA GLU A 269 18.75 1.80 -9.97
C GLU A 269 17.34 2.10 -9.42
N LEU A 270 16.51 1.05 -9.33
CA LEU A 270 15.28 1.07 -8.53
C LEU A 270 15.61 0.59 -7.11
N THR A 271 15.06 1.27 -6.11
CA THR A 271 15.03 0.81 -4.72
C THR A 271 13.61 0.49 -4.29
N PHE A 272 13.45 -0.60 -3.56
CA PHE A 272 12.19 -1.00 -2.94
C PHE A 272 12.43 -1.30 -1.46
N CYS A 273 11.74 -0.59 -0.57
CA CYS A 273 11.98 -0.69 0.86
C CYS A 273 11.28 -1.89 1.48
N TYR A 274 11.93 -2.62 2.38
CA TYR A 274 11.30 -3.71 3.13
C TYR A 274 10.09 -3.21 3.94
N GLU A 275 10.15 -1.98 4.44
CA GLU A 275 9.06 -1.27 5.12
C GLU A 275 7.78 -1.21 4.27
N ARG A 276 7.90 -1.12 2.93
CA ARG A 276 6.76 -1.11 1.99
C ARG A 276 5.99 -2.43 2.03
N LEU A 277 6.69 -3.57 2.20
CA LEU A 277 6.05 -4.88 2.35
C LEU A 277 5.26 -4.99 3.65
N ARG A 278 5.79 -4.42 4.75
CA ARG A 278 5.07 -4.39 6.03
C ARG A 278 3.83 -3.53 5.91
N HIS A 279 3.95 -2.34 5.31
CA HIS A 279 2.83 -1.44 5.07
C HIS A 279 1.71 -2.11 4.26
N PHE A 280 2.05 -2.85 3.20
CA PHE A 280 1.04 -3.65 2.47
C PHE A 280 0.42 -4.76 3.32
N ARG A 281 1.17 -5.41 4.22
CA ARG A 281 0.58 -6.39 5.15
C ARG A 281 -0.41 -5.70 6.08
N GLU A 282 0.00 -4.63 6.75
CA GLU A 282 -0.81 -3.90 7.72
C GLU A 282 -2.12 -3.40 7.09
N LEU A 283 -2.06 -2.85 5.89
CA LEU A 283 -3.24 -2.46 5.11
C LEU A 283 -4.09 -3.67 4.69
N GLY A 284 -3.48 -4.70 4.10
CA GLY A 284 -4.17 -5.90 3.64
C GLY A 284 -4.87 -6.67 4.76
N GLU A 285 -4.30 -6.66 5.97
CA GLU A 285 -4.88 -7.30 7.15
C GLU A 285 -6.17 -6.62 7.62
N THR A 286 -6.40 -5.34 7.28
CA THR A 286 -7.67 -4.64 7.57
C THR A 286 -8.85 -5.11 6.71
N LEU A 287 -8.62 -5.84 5.61
CA LEU A 287 -9.65 -6.22 4.64
C LEU A 287 -10.23 -7.61 4.95
N PRO A 288 -11.52 -7.74 5.35
CA PRO A 288 -12.11 -9.03 5.69
C PRO A 288 -12.04 -10.06 4.56
N ARG A 289 -12.18 -9.62 3.29
CA ARG A 289 -12.08 -10.48 2.11
C ARG A 289 -10.71 -11.16 1.93
N LEU A 290 -9.64 -10.59 2.50
CA LEU A 290 -8.27 -11.12 2.40
C LEU A 290 -7.93 -12.11 3.52
N GLN A 291 -8.69 -12.08 4.62
CA GLN A 291 -8.54 -12.97 5.77
C GLN A 291 -9.17 -14.36 5.52
N GLN A 292 -10.05 -14.48 4.53
CA GLN A 292 -10.73 -15.74 4.23
C GLN A 292 -9.83 -16.72 3.45
N PRO A 293 -9.99 -18.04 3.64
CA PRO A 293 -9.31 -19.03 2.82
C PRO A 293 -9.78 -18.96 1.36
N ALA A 294 -8.90 -19.31 0.42
CA ALA A 294 -9.04 -19.04 -1.01
C ALA A 294 -10.27 -19.63 -1.73
N THR A 295 -11.08 -20.45 -1.05
CA THR A 295 -12.30 -21.07 -1.58
C THR A 295 -13.57 -20.22 -1.39
N ALA A 296 -13.53 -19.11 -0.66
CA ALA A 296 -14.72 -18.36 -0.26
C ALA A 296 -15.12 -17.19 -1.19
N VAL A 297 -14.22 -16.70 -2.04
CA VAL A 297 -14.48 -15.52 -2.88
C VAL A 297 -15.21 -15.92 -4.17
N GLN A 298 -16.53 -16.04 -4.08
CA GLN A 298 -17.44 -15.95 -5.21
C GLN A 298 -18.19 -14.62 -5.14
N CYS A 299 -17.65 -13.61 -5.83
CA CYS A 299 -18.38 -12.37 -6.11
C CYS A 299 -19.48 -12.67 -7.14
N SER A 300 -20.59 -13.25 -6.70
CA SER A 300 -21.79 -13.38 -7.51
C SER A 300 -22.51 -12.02 -7.58
N ALA A 301 -23.02 -11.68 -8.75
CA ALA A 301 -23.95 -10.56 -8.87
C ALA A 301 -25.19 -10.83 -7.99
N PRO A 302 -25.76 -9.82 -7.31
CA PRO A 302 -27.04 -9.98 -6.66
C PRO A 302 -28.09 -10.39 -7.71
N PRO A 303 -29.07 -11.25 -7.35
CA PRO A 303 -30.19 -11.54 -8.25
C PRO A 303 -30.94 -10.24 -8.59
N ASP A 304 -31.54 -10.17 -9.79
CA ASP A 304 -32.26 -9.00 -10.33
C ASP A 304 -33.47 -8.59 -9.48
N GLU A 305 -33.23 -7.89 -8.37
CA GLU A 305 -34.24 -7.25 -7.52
C GLU A 305 -34.01 -5.73 -7.39
N GLY A 306 -33.93 -5.03 -8.53
CA GLY A 306 -34.35 -3.63 -8.69
C GLY A 306 -33.78 -2.56 -7.74
N GLY A 307 -32.73 -2.85 -6.98
CA GLY A 307 -32.25 -2.05 -5.87
C GLY A 307 -30.72 -1.99 -5.83
N LEU A 308 -30.20 -0.79 -5.56
CA LEU A 308 -28.76 -0.50 -5.47
C LEU A 308 -28.17 -1.04 -4.15
N THR A 309 -28.07 -2.35 -4.02
CA THR A 309 -27.21 -3.00 -3.02
C THR A 309 -25.89 -3.38 -3.67
N ALA A 310 -24.78 -2.83 -3.17
CA ALA A 310 -23.46 -3.29 -3.54
C ALA A 310 -23.29 -4.76 -3.12
N PRO A 311 -22.61 -5.62 -3.92
CA PRO A 311 -22.36 -6.99 -3.51
C PRO A 311 -21.49 -7.02 -2.24
N ALA A 312 -21.82 -7.93 -1.34
CA ALA A 312 -21.00 -8.17 -0.14
C ALA A 312 -19.82 -9.07 -0.51
N CYS A 313 -18.60 -8.53 -0.41
CA CYS A 313 -17.32 -9.22 -0.62
C CYS A 313 -16.59 -9.39 0.72
#